data_AF-A0A6J1MZ78-F1
#
_entry.id   AF-A0A6J1MZ78-F1
#
_cell.length_a   1.000
_cell.length_b   1.000
_cell.length_c   1.000
_cell.angle_alpha   90.00
_cell.angle_beta   90.00
_cell.angle_gamma   90.00
#
_symmetry.space_group_name_H-M   'P 1'
#
loop_
_entity.id
_entity.type
_entity.pdbx_description
1 polymer ?
#
loop_
_entity_poly.entity_id
_entity_poly.type
_entity_poly.pdbx_seq_one_letter_code
_entity_poly.pdbx_strand_id
1 'polypeptide(L)'
;MFKNIISIFVLILSFYEATSIENVCQTRGRFPNNMNSDCRGYTMCLIGASGYVNFDLLCPENSTYSHIDNQCTNITNYQCLTGYNCTEEGNFVDLTSENCTSYIACVKDLRNIVTARVISCHSNEVFSPIEAACVNETLYNCNFNTEAPKTLFVSIDHDQFPNISGNFSLNNSADNLSKLSVTVLINFIALKLLK
;
A
#
# COMPACT_ATOMS: atom_id res chain seq x y z
N MET A 1 52.91 -28.38 12.98
CA MET A 1 51.59 -28.84 13.48
C MET A 1 50.74 -27.73 14.11
N PHE A 2 51.30 -26.81 14.91
CA PHE A 2 50.54 -25.72 15.57
C PHE A 2 49.88 -24.69 14.64
N LYS A 3 50.44 -24.43 13.45
CA LYS A 3 49.92 -23.42 12.51
C LYS A 3 48.57 -23.81 11.87
N ASN A 4 48.28 -25.11 11.76
CA ASN A 4 47.04 -25.62 11.19
C ASN A 4 45.86 -25.56 12.18
N ILE A 5 46.13 -25.58 13.49
CA ILE A 5 45.10 -25.55 14.54
C ILE A 5 44.54 -24.13 14.72
N ILE A 6 45.40 -23.12 14.60
CA ILE A 6 44.99 -21.69 14.70
C ILE A 6 44.10 -21.31 13.51
N SER A 7 44.38 -21.82 12.31
CA SER A 7 43.56 -21.54 11.13
C SER A 7 42.15 -22.13 11.22
N ILE A 8 41.98 -23.27 11.91
CA ILE A 8 40.67 -23.92 12.10
C ILE A 8 39.83 -23.16 13.14
N PHE A 9 40.44 -22.65 14.22
CA PHE A 9 39.74 -21.85 15.23
C PHE A 9 39.22 -20.51 14.68
N VAL A 10 39.97 -19.87 13.79
CA VAL A 10 39.54 -18.61 13.14
C VAL A 10 38.36 -18.85 12.19
N LEU A 11 38.32 -19.99 11.49
CA LEU A 11 37.20 -20.34 10.62
C LEU A 11 35.93 -20.69 11.40
N ILE A 12 36.04 -21.33 12.57
CA ILE A 12 34.88 -21.69 13.41
C ILE A 12 34.26 -20.46 14.09
N LEU A 13 35.06 -19.42 14.41
CA LEU A 13 34.56 -18.15 14.96
C LEU A 13 33.84 -17.27 13.91
N SER A 14 34.09 -17.47 12.62
CA SER A 14 33.44 -16.71 11.53
C SER A 14 32.07 -17.26 11.09
N PHE A 15 31.63 -18.42 11.58
CA PHE A 15 30.32 -18.99 11.23
C PHE A 15 29.26 -18.90 12.34
N TYR A 16 29.54 -18.17 13.42
CA TYR A 16 28.54 -17.90 14.45
C TYR A 16 27.76 -16.63 14.13
N GLU A 17 27.10 -16.60 12.96
CA GLU A 17 25.92 -15.75 12.82
C GLU A 17 24.83 -16.38 13.66
N ALA A 18 24.79 -16.01 14.94
CA ALA A 18 23.60 -16.21 15.74
C ALA A 18 22.49 -15.43 15.02
N THR A 19 21.67 -16.13 14.24
CA THR A 19 20.43 -15.60 13.71
C THR A 19 19.54 -15.31 14.92
N SER A 20 19.66 -14.11 15.48
CA SER A 20 18.71 -13.63 16.46
C SER A 20 17.36 -13.62 15.75
N ILE A 21 16.44 -14.50 16.15
CA ILE A 21 15.04 -14.35 15.81
C ILE A 21 14.64 -12.98 16.37
N GLU A 22 14.55 -11.99 15.49
CA GLU A 22 14.11 -10.65 15.88
C GLU A 22 12.67 -10.77 16.37
N ASN A 23 12.50 -10.64 17.68
CA ASN A 23 11.19 -10.72 18.29
C ASN A 23 10.46 -9.40 18.08
N VAL A 24 9.63 -9.36 17.05
CA VAL A 24 8.84 -8.18 16.68
C VAL A 24 7.66 -7.91 17.61
N CYS A 25 7.33 -8.85 18.50
CA CYS A 25 6.16 -8.76 19.36
C CYS A 25 6.43 -7.96 20.64
N GLN A 26 5.63 -6.92 20.85
CA GLN A 26 5.61 -6.13 22.10
C GLN A 26 4.38 -6.43 22.97
N THR A 27 3.32 -6.97 22.37
CA THR A 27 2.06 -7.27 23.02
C THR A 27 1.49 -8.58 22.48
N ARG A 28 0.63 -9.24 23.28
CA ARG A 28 -0.12 -10.43 22.82
C ARG A 28 -1.17 -9.97 21.81
N GLY A 29 -1.26 -10.64 20.67
CA GLY A 29 -2.24 -10.28 19.65
C GLY A 29 -2.00 -10.97 18.31
N ARG A 30 -2.76 -10.55 17.31
CA ARG A 30 -2.54 -10.89 15.90
C ARG A 30 -2.38 -9.59 15.15
N PHE A 31 -1.38 -9.52 14.30
CA PHE A 31 -1.02 -8.30 13.59
C PHE A 31 -0.81 -8.65 12.12
N PRO A 32 -1.02 -7.69 11.20
CA PRO A 32 -0.65 -7.89 9.80
C PRO A 32 0.80 -8.39 9.67
N ASN A 33 1.06 -9.21 8.67
CA ASN A 33 2.41 -9.52 8.21
C ASN A 33 2.45 -9.20 6.72
N ASN A 34 3.16 -8.14 6.38
CA ASN A 34 3.17 -7.54 5.06
C ASN A 34 4.39 -7.96 4.24
N MET A 35 5.12 -9.01 4.66
CA MET A 35 6.25 -9.56 3.91
C MET A 35 5.85 -10.07 2.52
N ASN A 36 4.61 -10.53 2.39
CA ASN A 36 3.99 -10.87 1.10
C ASN A 36 3.04 -9.76 0.67
N SER A 37 3.05 -9.45 -0.63
CA SER A 37 2.20 -8.40 -1.21
C SER A 37 0.72 -8.78 -1.30
N ASP A 38 0.35 -10.02 -0.99
CA ASP A 38 -1.03 -10.54 -1.09
C ASP A 38 -1.90 -10.28 0.16
N CYS A 39 -1.34 -9.60 1.18
CA CYS A 39 -2.00 -9.27 2.46
C CYS A 39 -2.56 -10.49 3.23
N ARG A 40 -2.16 -11.72 2.89
CA ARG A 40 -2.64 -12.95 3.54
C ARG A 40 -1.90 -13.27 4.84
N GLY A 41 -0.71 -12.71 4.98
CA GLY A 41 0.15 -12.91 6.14
C GLY A 41 -0.36 -12.23 7.39
N TYR A 42 -0.20 -12.91 8.53
CA TYR A 42 -0.34 -12.32 9.85
C TYR A 42 0.68 -12.90 10.83
N THR A 43 1.11 -12.07 11.78
CA THR A 43 1.98 -12.46 12.88
C THR A 43 1.13 -12.67 14.13
N MET A 44 1.18 -13.85 14.73
CA MET A 44 0.57 -14.11 16.02
C MET A 44 1.61 -13.98 17.14
N CYS A 45 1.34 -13.10 18.09
CA CYS A 45 2.17 -12.84 19.26
C CYS A 45 1.58 -13.51 20.50
N LEU A 46 2.33 -14.41 21.13
CA LEU A 46 1.93 -15.12 22.36
C LEU A 46 2.96 -14.89 23.48
N ILE A 47 2.53 -15.06 24.73
CA ILE A 47 3.43 -15.01 25.89
C ILE A 47 4.05 -16.41 26.06
N GLY A 48 5.38 -16.47 25.98
CA GLY A 48 6.19 -17.64 26.29
C GLY A 48 6.87 -17.54 27.66
N ALA A 49 7.75 -18.50 27.96
CA ALA A 49 8.42 -18.58 29.26
C ALA A 49 9.40 -17.43 29.53
N SER A 50 9.97 -16.84 28.48
CA SER A 50 11.03 -15.81 28.56
C SER A 50 10.67 -14.50 27.84
N GLY A 51 9.37 -14.23 27.66
CA GLY A 51 8.87 -13.05 26.94
C GLY A 51 7.90 -13.42 25.83
N TYR A 52 7.73 -12.54 24.85
CA TYR A 52 6.86 -12.83 23.71
C TYR A 52 7.49 -13.85 22.74
N VAL A 53 6.66 -14.56 22.02
CA VAL A 53 7.05 -15.39 20.86
C VAL A 53 6.14 -15.01 19.69
N ASN A 54 6.69 -15.00 18.49
CA ASN A 54 5.95 -14.69 17.26
C ASN A 54 5.83 -15.91 16.35
N PHE A 55 4.70 -16.01 15.66
CA PHE A 55 4.44 -17.02 14.64
C PHE A 55 3.90 -16.32 13.39
N ASP A 56 4.66 -16.40 12.30
CA ASP A 56 4.20 -15.92 10.99
C ASP A 56 3.32 -17.00 10.34
N LEU A 57 2.08 -16.63 10.02
CA LEU A 57 1.03 -17.52 9.55
C LEU A 57 0.37 -16.93 8.31
N LEU A 58 -0.30 -17.79 7.54
CA LEU A 58 -1.07 -17.40 6.35
C LEU A 58 -2.54 -17.70 6.56
N CYS A 59 -3.40 -16.78 6.11
CA CYS A 59 -4.81 -17.04 5.95
C CYS A 59 -5.07 -18.17 4.92
N PRO A 60 -6.18 -18.91 5.00
CA PRO A 60 -6.58 -19.87 3.96
C PRO A 60 -6.59 -19.25 2.55
N GLU A 61 -6.59 -20.09 1.53
CA GLU A 61 -6.75 -19.60 0.15
C GLU A 61 -8.05 -18.79 0.00
N ASN A 62 -8.03 -17.79 -0.89
CA ASN A 62 -9.15 -16.88 -1.14
C ASN A 62 -9.64 -16.08 0.09
N SER A 63 -8.76 -15.86 1.07
CA SER A 63 -9.04 -15.00 2.23
C SER A 63 -7.86 -14.09 2.55
N THR A 64 -8.15 -12.92 3.12
CA THR A 64 -7.17 -11.87 3.46
C THR A 64 -7.20 -11.64 4.96
N TYR A 65 -6.07 -11.28 5.57
CA TYR A 65 -6.06 -10.90 6.98
C TYR A 65 -6.65 -9.49 7.18
N SER A 66 -7.76 -9.40 7.93
CA SER A 66 -8.38 -8.15 8.36
C SER A 66 -7.70 -7.62 9.61
N HIS A 67 -7.09 -6.43 9.51
CA HIS A 67 -6.51 -5.73 10.65
C HIS A 67 -7.57 -5.11 11.57
N ILE A 68 -8.79 -4.94 11.07
CA ILE A 68 -9.94 -4.42 11.81
C ILE A 68 -10.50 -5.53 12.70
N ASP A 69 -10.74 -6.71 12.12
CA ASP A 69 -11.37 -7.84 12.81
C ASP A 69 -10.35 -8.76 13.51
N ASN A 70 -9.06 -8.58 13.24
CA ASN A 70 -7.96 -9.43 13.70
C ASN A 70 -8.11 -10.93 13.32
N GLN A 71 -8.66 -11.16 12.13
CA GLN A 71 -8.93 -12.50 11.60
C GLN A 71 -8.91 -12.52 10.07
N CYS A 72 -8.86 -13.72 9.50
CA CYS A 72 -9.01 -13.89 8.06
C CYS A 72 -10.47 -13.64 7.65
N THR A 73 -10.67 -12.80 6.63
CA THR A 73 -11.98 -12.46 6.07
C THR A 73 -12.04 -12.81 4.59
N ASN A 74 -13.25 -12.90 4.06
CA ASN A 74 -13.46 -13.10 2.63
C ASN A 74 -13.09 -11.81 1.86
N ILE A 75 -12.56 -11.99 0.65
CA ILE A 75 -12.17 -10.92 -0.27
C ILE A 75 -13.33 -10.09 -0.84
N THR A 76 -14.56 -10.20 -0.35
CA THR A 76 -15.68 -9.41 -0.91
C THR A 76 -15.60 -7.95 -0.47
N ASN A 77 -15.51 -7.70 0.84
CA ASN A 77 -15.56 -6.35 1.42
C ASN A 77 -14.19 -5.86 1.94
N TYR A 78 -13.17 -6.71 1.85
CA TYR A 78 -11.83 -6.42 2.33
C TYR A 78 -10.82 -7.11 1.41
N GLN A 79 -10.21 -6.33 0.53
CA GLN A 79 -9.37 -6.83 -0.56
C GLN A 79 -7.97 -6.27 -0.45
N CYS A 80 -6.96 -7.11 -0.68
CA CYS A 80 -5.61 -6.60 -0.85
C CYS A 80 -5.51 -5.82 -2.16
N LEU A 81 -4.91 -4.63 -2.12
CA LEU A 81 -4.69 -3.80 -3.30
C LEU A 81 -3.23 -3.87 -3.73
N THR A 82 -2.90 -4.97 -4.42
CA THR A 82 -1.54 -5.24 -4.89
C THR A 82 -1.06 -4.15 -5.86
N GLY A 83 0.12 -3.59 -5.64
CA GLY A 83 0.73 -2.58 -6.51
C GLY A 83 0.35 -1.14 -6.18
N TYR A 84 -0.56 -0.90 -5.24
CA TYR A 84 -0.77 0.44 -4.71
C TYR A 84 0.37 0.82 -3.77
N ASN A 85 0.99 1.98 -4.01
CA ASN A 85 2.12 2.45 -3.24
C ASN A 85 1.67 3.37 -2.10
N CYS A 86 1.65 2.84 -0.88
CA CYS A 86 1.37 3.61 0.32
C CYS A 86 2.57 4.47 0.71
N THR A 87 2.38 5.79 0.79
CA THR A 87 3.40 6.73 1.29
C THR A 87 3.41 6.82 2.80
N GLU A 88 2.26 6.61 3.44
CA GLU A 88 2.08 6.64 4.89
C GLU A 88 0.96 5.68 5.33
N GLU A 89 0.90 5.41 6.63
CA GLU A 89 -0.16 4.60 7.23
C GLU A 89 -1.42 5.45 7.44
N GLY A 90 -2.60 4.89 7.14
CA GLY A 90 -3.87 5.60 7.29
C GLY A 90 -4.96 5.11 6.34
N ASN A 91 -6.08 5.82 6.35
CA ASN A 91 -7.22 5.56 5.46
C ASN A 91 -7.37 6.72 4.48
N PHE A 92 -7.55 6.39 3.21
CA PHE A 92 -7.54 7.33 2.09
C PHE A 92 -8.72 7.09 1.17
N VAL A 93 -9.06 8.13 0.40
CA VAL A 93 -10.12 8.07 -0.59
C VAL A 93 -9.80 7.01 -1.64
N ASP A 94 -10.76 6.12 -1.90
CA ASP A 94 -10.76 5.26 -3.06
C ASP A 94 -11.37 6.03 -4.25
N LEU A 95 -10.52 6.51 -5.16
CA LEU A 95 -10.96 7.26 -6.35
C LEU A 95 -11.72 6.38 -7.36
N THR A 96 -11.71 5.06 -7.19
CA THR A 96 -12.48 4.13 -8.02
C THR A 96 -13.88 3.86 -7.47
N SER A 97 -14.16 4.34 -6.26
CA SER A 97 -15.46 4.18 -5.58
C SER A 97 -16.44 5.28 -5.99
N GLU A 98 -17.34 5.02 -6.95
CA GLU A 98 -18.24 6.07 -7.48
C GLU A 98 -19.10 6.80 -6.43
N ASN A 99 -19.39 6.16 -5.30
CA ASN A 99 -20.24 6.71 -4.22
C ASN A 99 -19.50 6.80 -2.87
N CYS A 100 -18.16 6.81 -2.87
CA CYS A 100 -17.34 6.76 -1.65
C CYS A 100 -17.69 5.58 -0.72
N THR A 101 -18.23 4.48 -1.24
CA THR A 101 -18.64 3.31 -0.45
C THR A 101 -17.47 2.38 -0.14
N SER A 102 -16.26 2.77 -0.55
CA SER A 102 -15.01 2.10 -0.21
C SER A 102 -13.90 3.12 0.02
N TYR A 103 -12.85 2.66 0.70
CA TYR A 103 -11.65 3.44 0.98
C TYR A 103 -10.41 2.55 0.89
N ILE A 104 -9.25 3.19 0.77
CA ILE A 104 -7.95 2.52 0.75
C ILE A 104 -7.33 2.63 2.14
N ALA A 105 -7.06 1.50 2.79
CA ALA A 105 -6.32 1.42 4.04
C ALA A 105 -4.87 1.02 3.78
N CYS A 106 -3.93 1.91 4.10
CA CYS A 106 -2.50 1.61 4.15
C CYS A 106 -2.15 1.16 5.56
N VAL A 107 -1.88 -0.13 5.71
CA VAL A 107 -1.71 -0.77 7.02
C VAL A 107 -0.28 -1.20 7.19
N LYS A 108 0.33 -0.83 8.32
CA LYS A 108 1.69 -1.19 8.69
C LYS A 108 1.72 -2.49 9.49
N ASP A 109 2.73 -3.31 9.27
CA ASP A 109 3.00 -4.48 10.12
C ASP A 109 3.99 -4.17 11.26
N LEU A 110 4.27 -5.16 12.11
CA LEU A 110 5.23 -5.02 13.22
C LEU A 110 6.68 -4.73 12.77
N ARG A 111 6.98 -4.88 11.47
CA ARG A 111 8.29 -4.64 10.85
C ARG A 111 8.33 -3.32 10.07
N ASN A 112 7.29 -2.49 10.22
CA ASN A 112 7.10 -1.23 9.52
C ASN A 112 6.90 -1.34 7.99
N ILE A 113 6.58 -2.52 7.47
CA ILE A 113 6.24 -2.71 6.06
C ILE A 113 4.77 -2.34 5.87
N VAL A 114 4.46 -1.54 4.85
CA VAL A 114 3.11 -1.02 4.59
C VAL A 114 2.53 -1.65 3.33
N THR A 115 1.28 -2.10 3.38
CA THR A 115 0.52 -2.59 2.21
C THR A 115 -0.89 -2.00 2.20
N ALA A 116 -1.48 -1.92 1.01
CA ALA A 116 -2.79 -1.33 0.81
C ALA A 116 -3.91 -2.38 0.79
N ARG A 117 -5.09 -2.02 1.30
CA ARG A 117 -6.34 -2.76 1.12
C ARG A 117 -7.45 -1.84 0.66
N VAL A 118 -8.35 -2.33 -0.19
CA VAL A 118 -9.66 -1.69 -0.42
C VAL A 118 -10.64 -2.28 0.58
N ILE A 119 -11.36 -1.42 1.29
CA ILE A 119 -12.32 -1.81 2.31
C ILE A 119 -13.65 -1.13 2.00
N SER A 120 -14.72 -1.92 1.95
CA SER A 120 -16.08 -1.41 1.77
C SER A 120 -16.64 -0.90 3.10
N CYS A 121 -17.26 0.27 3.07
CA CYS A 121 -18.09 0.76 4.17
C CYS A 121 -19.35 -0.10 4.33
N HIS A 122 -19.98 -0.07 5.50
CA HIS A 122 -21.25 -0.77 5.70
C HIS A 122 -22.39 -0.07 4.94
N SER A 123 -23.57 -0.72 4.93
CA SER A 123 -24.75 -0.13 4.31
C SER A 123 -25.10 1.23 4.94
N ASN A 124 -25.39 2.22 4.09
CA ASN A 124 -25.68 3.62 4.44
C ASN A 124 -24.49 4.39 5.05
N GLU A 125 -23.28 3.87 4.87
CA GLU A 125 -22.04 4.58 5.21
C GLU A 125 -21.26 4.94 3.94
N VAL A 126 -20.57 6.07 4.02
CA VAL A 126 -19.64 6.57 3.01
C VAL A 126 -18.35 6.98 3.69
N PHE A 127 -17.23 6.83 3.01
CA PHE A 127 -15.94 7.25 3.52
C PHE A 127 -15.83 8.77 3.52
N SER A 128 -15.52 9.34 4.68
CA SER A 128 -15.16 10.75 4.82
C SER A 128 -13.64 10.89 4.94
N PRO A 129 -12.97 11.64 4.03
CA PRO A 129 -11.53 11.92 4.15
C PRO A 129 -11.19 12.83 5.33
N ILE A 130 -12.17 13.59 5.84
CA ILE A 130 -11.99 14.48 7.01
C ILE A 130 -11.87 13.65 8.28
N GLU A 131 -12.76 12.66 8.45
CA GLU A 131 -12.76 11.76 9.61
C GLU A 131 -11.82 10.55 9.41
N ALA A 132 -11.28 10.37 8.19
CA ALA A 132 -10.52 9.20 7.76
C ALA A 132 -11.24 7.87 8.10
N ALA A 133 -12.57 7.86 7.99
CA ALA A 133 -13.42 6.76 8.40
C ALA A 133 -14.74 6.73 7.61
N CYS A 134 -15.39 5.56 7.60
CA CYS A 134 -16.78 5.44 7.15
C CYS A 134 -17.70 6.14 8.16
N VAL A 135 -18.54 7.03 7.67
CA VAL A 135 -19.56 7.76 8.43
C VAL A 135 -20.90 7.58 7.76
N ASN A 136 -21.99 7.83 8.47
CA ASN A 136 -23.32 7.77 7.87
C ASN A 136 -23.45 8.77 6.70
N GLU A 137 -24.07 8.34 5.59
CA GLU A 137 -24.26 9.17 4.38
C GLU A 137 -25.03 10.48 4.62
N THR A 138 -25.79 10.58 5.71
CA THR A 138 -26.46 11.83 6.11
C THR A 138 -25.52 12.86 6.72
N LEU A 139 -24.34 12.43 7.21
CA LEU A 139 -23.35 13.28 7.87
C LEU A 139 -22.28 13.79 6.90
N TYR A 140 -22.07 13.09 5.79
CA TYR A 140 -21.08 13.45 4.79
C TYR A 140 -21.60 13.20 3.39
N ASN A 141 -21.59 14.24 2.56
CA ASN A 141 -22.01 14.15 1.17
C ASN A 141 -20.80 13.97 0.27
N CYS A 142 -20.57 12.73 -0.17
CA CYS A 142 -19.51 12.37 -1.11
C CYS A 142 -19.59 13.21 -2.39
N ASN A 143 -18.54 13.99 -2.71
CA ASN A 143 -18.47 14.74 -3.95
C ASN A 143 -17.07 14.75 -4.57
N PHE A 144 -16.83 13.81 -5.48
CA PHE A 144 -15.59 13.71 -6.28
C PHE A 144 -15.28 14.95 -7.13
N ASN A 145 -16.25 15.83 -7.38
CA ASN A 145 -15.99 17.06 -8.14
C ASN A 145 -15.28 18.15 -7.33
N THR A 146 -15.21 18.00 -6.01
CA THR A 146 -14.62 19.01 -5.11
C THR A 146 -13.51 18.48 -4.21
N GLU A 147 -13.30 17.16 -4.13
CA GLU A 147 -12.46 16.55 -3.08
C GLU A 147 -11.25 15.77 -3.59
N ALA A 148 -11.09 15.59 -4.91
CA ALA A 148 -9.81 15.21 -5.48
C ALA A 148 -9.04 16.48 -5.89
N PRO A 149 -7.74 16.66 -5.56
CA PRO A 149 -6.90 17.46 -6.43
C PRO A 149 -7.00 16.81 -7.81
N LYS A 150 -7.56 17.53 -8.78
CA LYS A 150 -7.65 17.10 -10.18
C LYS A 150 -6.26 17.07 -10.80
N THR A 151 -5.43 16.12 -10.38
CA THR A 151 -4.14 15.81 -10.96
C THR A 151 -4.29 14.53 -11.76
N LEU A 152 -4.36 14.67 -13.07
CA LEU A 152 -4.28 13.53 -13.98
C LEU A 152 -2.81 13.14 -14.12
N PHE A 153 -2.43 11.97 -13.59
CA PHE A 153 -1.09 11.42 -13.81
C PHE A 153 -1.08 10.71 -15.16
N VAL A 154 -0.36 11.27 -16.12
CA VAL A 154 -0.15 10.66 -17.43
C VAL A 154 1.29 10.13 -17.47
N SER A 155 1.43 8.81 -17.47
CA SER A 155 2.68 8.14 -17.79
C SER A 155 2.61 7.66 -19.23
N ILE A 156 3.48 8.19 -20.10
CA ILE A 156 3.62 7.70 -21.48
C ILE A 156 4.87 6.83 -21.51
N ASP A 157 4.69 5.51 -21.52
CA ASP A 157 5.77 4.57 -21.76
C ASP A 157 6.08 4.55 -23.27
N HIS A 158 7.27 5.04 -23.63
CA HIS A 158 7.81 4.82 -24.97
C HIS A 158 9.31 4.50 -24.85
N ASP A 159 9.71 3.35 -25.41
CA ASP A 159 11.01 2.68 -25.23
C ASP A 159 12.25 3.44 -25.74
N GLN A 160 12.17 4.76 -26.02
CA GLN A 160 13.28 5.48 -26.64
C GLN A 160 13.52 6.94 -26.20
N PHE A 161 12.88 7.45 -25.15
CA PHE A 161 13.20 8.76 -24.56
C PHE A 161 12.94 8.76 -23.04
N PRO A 162 13.61 9.62 -22.24
CA PRO A 162 13.46 9.62 -20.78
C PRO A 162 12.02 9.98 -20.35
N ASN A 163 11.53 9.28 -19.32
CA ASN A 163 10.19 9.45 -18.75
C ASN A 163 9.91 10.93 -18.43
N ILE A 164 8.94 11.51 -19.13
CA ILE A 164 8.39 12.83 -18.81
C ILE A 164 7.17 12.62 -17.92
N SER A 165 7.31 12.92 -16.62
CA SER A 165 6.17 13.03 -15.70
C SER A 165 5.80 14.50 -15.54
N GLY A 166 4.53 14.85 -15.82
CA GLY A 166 3.99 16.19 -15.61
C GLY A 166 2.66 16.12 -14.88
N ASN A 167 2.49 16.96 -13.84
CA ASN A 167 1.23 17.09 -13.12
C ASN A 167 0.41 18.20 -13.79
N PHE A 168 -0.80 17.88 -14.27
CA PHE A 168 -1.70 18.86 -14.87
C PHE A 168 -2.94 19.04 -14.00
N SER A 169 -3.20 20.29 -13.59
CA SER A 169 -4.46 20.67 -12.94
C SER A 169 -5.55 20.90 -13.98
N LEU A 170 -6.60 20.08 -13.96
CA LEU A 170 -7.75 20.23 -14.84
C LEU A 170 -8.80 21.15 -14.21
N ASN A 171 -8.81 22.41 -14.65
CA ASN A 171 -9.87 23.34 -14.30
C ASN A 171 -11.10 23.01 -15.16
N ASN A 172 -12.25 22.82 -14.49
CA ASN A 172 -13.54 22.45 -15.07
C ASN A 172 -13.93 23.32 -16.27
N SER A 173 -13.57 22.88 -17.47
CA SER A 173 -14.25 23.24 -18.70
C SER A 173 -13.92 22.18 -19.74
N ALA A 174 -14.96 21.58 -20.35
CA ALA A 174 -14.82 20.63 -21.46
C ALA A 174 -14.08 21.24 -22.68
N ASP A 175 -13.81 22.55 -22.66
CA ASP A 175 -12.97 23.29 -23.61
C ASP A 175 -11.46 22.97 -23.53
N ASN A 176 -10.99 22.25 -22.52
CA ASN A 176 -9.55 21.97 -22.35
C ASN A 176 -9.05 20.67 -22.99
N LEU A 177 -9.92 19.72 -23.36
CA LEU A 177 -9.49 18.52 -24.09
C LEU A 177 -9.04 18.85 -25.52
N SER A 178 -9.75 19.77 -26.20
CA SER A 178 -9.39 20.22 -27.54
C SER A 178 -8.10 21.03 -27.54
N LYS A 179 -7.88 21.87 -26.51
CA LYS A 179 -6.65 22.65 -26.34
C LYS A 179 -5.44 21.78 -25.99
N LEU A 180 -5.60 20.76 -25.16
CA LEU A 180 -4.53 19.83 -24.79
C LEU A 180 -4.04 19.03 -26.01
N SER A 181 -4.97 18.53 -26.83
CA SER A 181 -4.64 17.83 -28.09
C SER A 181 -3.88 18.73 -29.07
N VAL A 182 -4.20 20.02 -29.12
CA VAL A 182 -3.57 20.99 -30.04
C VAL A 182 -2.18 21.42 -29.54
N THR A 183 -2.01 21.68 -28.23
CA THR A 183 -0.70 22.07 -27.66
C THR A 183 0.32 20.93 -27.71
N VAL A 184 -0.10 19.68 -27.48
CA VAL A 184 0.77 18.50 -27.61
C VAL A 184 1.18 18.30 -29.08
N LEU A 185 0.26 18.45 -30.03
CA LEU A 185 0.59 18.38 -31.46
C LEU A 185 1.56 19.50 -31.88
N ILE A 186 1.35 20.74 -31.42
CA ILE A 186 2.20 21.89 -31.79
C ILE A 186 3.63 21.71 -31.27
N ASN A 187 3.81 21.25 -30.02
CA ASN A 187 5.13 20.98 -29.47
C ASN A 187 5.82 19.80 -30.18
N PHE A 188 5.07 18.75 -30.56
CA PHE A 188 5.62 17.65 -31.37
C PHE A 188 6.05 18.11 -32.77
N ILE A 189 5.28 18.99 -33.43
CA ILE A 189 5.61 19.54 -34.75
C ILE A 189 6.82 20.47 -34.65
N ALA A 190 6.87 21.34 -33.62
CA ALA A 190 8.01 22.23 -33.38
C ALA A 190 9.31 21.45 -33.13
N LEU A 191 9.25 20.34 -32.39
CA LEU A 191 10.41 19.48 -32.13
C LEU A 191 10.87 18.70 -33.38
N LYS A 192 9.96 18.39 -34.31
CA LYS A 192 10.27 17.74 -35.59
C LYS A 192 10.90 18.68 -36.61
N LEU A 193 10.65 19.99 -36.51
CA LEU A 193 11.19 21.02 -37.41
C LEU A 193 12.56 21.56 -36.96
N LEU A 194 13.04 21.17 -35.78
CA LEU A 194 14.35 21.52 -35.22
C LEU A 194 15.41 20.39 -35.39
N LYS A 195 15.11 19.37 -36.20
CA LYS A 195 16.04 18.30 -36.61
C LYS A 195 16.24 18.30 -38.12
#